data_AF-A0A7Y6XBT3-F1
#
_entry.id   AF-A0A7Y6XBT3-F1
#
_cell.length_a   1.000
_cell.length_b   1.000
_cell.length_c   1.000
_cell.angle_alpha   90.00
_cell.angle_beta   90.00
_cell.angle_gamma   90.00
#
_symmetry.space_group_name_H-M   'P 1'
#
loop_
_entity.id
_entity.type
_entity.pdbx_description
1 polymer ?
#
loop_
_entity_poly.entity_id
_entity_poly.type
_entity_poly.pdbx_seq_one_letter_code
_entity_poly.pdbx_strand_id
1 'polypeptide(L)'
;MKSLRRRVLLTALGTALSACASRPAPPVQHYTLGMSRADFRDYGGAKSDPCDAEQRWLNDELTAVNGLLARFVNGTEQLSNPRALEHAQQVELLKEAQASLPKVLDVHEGNLRGLARCGFKDKGAFPEISRRGQELLKEARARLAESDAVLAAAALRTAQEKWKEETPQRESTARGTWCTANPKVGEATVFYARQGLAGGTTWHFCDGARVEQAAGAEPIFVEPEDLNRRERRKVQPPRYLEAAANFPAEEIDRPPDGSAPKSASPAP
;
A
#
# COMPACT_ATOMS: atom_id res chain seq x y z
N MET A 1 -81.21 -60.30 9.51
CA MET A 1 -81.54 -59.35 8.42
C MET A 1 -80.40 -58.36 8.25
N LYS A 2 -80.16 -58.00 6.99
CA LYS A 2 -79.06 -57.23 6.38
C LYS A 2 -78.61 -55.94 7.10
N SER A 3 -77.29 -55.71 7.09
CA SER A 3 -76.57 -54.45 6.75
C SER A 3 -76.82 -53.17 7.60
N LEU A 4 -75.91 -52.22 7.85
CA LEU A 4 -74.71 -51.73 7.17
C LEU A 4 -73.74 -51.16 8.22
N ARG A 5 -72.43 -51.31 7.99
CA ARG A 5 -71.36 -50.52 8.60
C ARG A 5 -71.47 -49.06 8.14
N ARG A 6 -71.60 -48.10 9.06
CA ARG A 6 -71.51 -46.66 8.77
C ARG A 6 -70.16 -46.14 9.23
N ARG A 7 -69.30 -45.78 8.27
CA ARG A 7 -67.99 -45.17 8.46
C ARG A 7 -68.18 -43.75 9.03
N VAL A 8 -67.48 -43.44 10.11
CA VAL A 8 -67.34 -42.09 10.65
C VAL A 8 -66.26 -41.36 9.83
N LEU A 9 -66.66 -40.34 9.09
CA LEU A 9 -65.76 -39.42 8.39
C LEU A 9 -65.37 -38.30 9.35
N LEU A 10 -64.12 -38.32 9.82
CA LEU A 10 -63.47 -37.21 10.51
C LEU A 10 -63.22 -36.08 9.51
N THR A 11 -63.98 -34.98 9.66
CA THR A 11 -63.70 -33.71 9.00
C THR A 11 -62.47 -33.08 9.62
N ALA A 12 -61.31 -33.29 9.00
CA ALA A 12 -60.12 -32.50 9.26
C ALA A 12 -60.30 -31.12 8.61
N LEU A 13 -60.49 -30.08 9.43
CA LEU A 13 -60.29 -28.70 9.01
C LEU A 13 -58.81 -28.51 8.71
N GLY A 14 -58.45 -28.55 7.43
CA GLY A 14 -57.15 -28.12 6.95
C GLY A 14 -57.07 -26.60 7.07
N THR A 15 -56.37 -26.10 8.10
CA THR A 15 -55.85 -24.75 8.11
C THR A 15 -54.76 -24.68 7.03
N ALA A 16 -55.12 -24.19 5.86
CA ALA A 16 -54.16 -23.73 4.87
C ALA A 16 -53.42 -22.52 5.45
N LEU A 17 -52.32 -22.78 6.14
CA LEU A 17 -51.30 -21.78 6.40
C LEU A 17 -50.68 -21.44 5.03
N SER A 18 -51.23 -20.42 4.38
CA SER A 18 -50.55 -19.69 3.32
C SER A 18 -49.31 -19.06 3.94
N ALA A 19 -48.24 -19.83 4.05
CA ALA A 19 -46.90 -19.30 4.23
C ALA A 19 -46.61 -18.45 2.99
N CYS A 20 -46.75 -17.13 3.12
CA CYS A 20 -46.11 -16.20 2.21
C CYS A 20 -44.66 -16.64 2.12
N ALA A 21 -44.25 -17.18 0.99
CA ALA A 21 -42.87 -17.55 0.71
C ALA A 21 -42.05 -16.28 0.53
N SER A 22 -41.83 -15.55 1.62
CA SER A 22 -40.77 -14.56 1.69
C SER A 22 -39.47 -15.33 1.55
N ARG A 23 -38.72 -15.05 0.50
CA ARG A 23 -37.37 -15.60 0.33
C ARG A 23 -36.59 -15.29 1.62
N PRO A 24 -35.84 -16.27 2.16
CA PRO A 24 -35.08 -16.04 3.39
C PRO A 24 -34.17 -14.83 3.19
N ALA A 25 -34.09 -13.96 4.21
CA ALA A 25 -33.24 -12.79 4.17
C ALA A 25 -31.79 -13.20 3.84
N PRO A 26 -31.04 -12.40 3.06
CA PRO A 26 -29.66 -12.72 2.74
C PRO A 26 -28.81 -12.88 4.01
N PRO A 27 -27.79 -13.75 3.99
CA PRO A 27 -26.87 -13.88 5.12
C PRO A 27 -26.14 -12.55 5.36
N VAL A 28 -25.95 -12.21 6.63
CA VAL A 28 -25.13 -11.06 7.04
C VAL A 28 -23.68 -11.37 6.71
N GLN A 29 -23.02 -10.43 6.04
CA GLN A 29 -21.59 -10.42 5.79
C GLN A 29 -20.94 -9.49 6.81
N HIS A 30 -19.82 -9.94 7.36
CA HIS A 30 -18.99 -9.16 8.27
C HIS A 30 -17.76 -8.69 7.51
N TYR A 31 -17.48 -7.40 7.57
CA TYR A 31 -16.31 -6.83 6.95
C TYR A 31 -15.57 -5.93 7.91
N THR A 32 -14.24 -6.00 7.83
CA THR A 32 -13.32 -5.19 8.63
C THR A 32 -12.33 -4.52 7.69
N LEU A 33 -11.99 -3.27 8.02
CA LEU A 33 -10.95 -2.52 7.32
C LEU A 33 -10.22 -1.64 8.34
N GLY A 34 -8.95 -1.94 8.61
CA GLY A 34 -8.22 -1.38 9.74
C GLY A 34 -8.98 -1.58 11.05
N MET A 35 -9.27 -0.47 11.73
CA MET A 35 -10.04 -0.46 13.00
C MET A 35 -11.57 -0.45 12.79
N SER A 36 -12.05 -0.40 11.54
CA SER A 36 -13.48 -0.28 11.23
C SER A 36 -14.12 -1.64 11.00
N ARG A 37 -15.39 -1.76 11.39
CA ARG A 37 -16.26 -2.90 11.09
C ARG A 37 -17.56 -2.42 10.46
N ALA A 38 -18.08 -3.19 9.52
CA ALA A 38 -19.47 -3.07 9.05
C ALA A 38 -20.08 -4.46 8.85
N ASP A 39 -21.33 -4.58 9.26
CA ASP A 39 -22.16 -5.73 8.98
C ASP A 39 -23.18 -5.32 7.92
N PHE A 40 -23.28 -6.08 6.82
CA PHE A 40 -24.17 -5.75 5.71
C PHE A 40 -24.65 -6.99 4.98
N ARG A 41 -25.70 -6.85 4.19
CA ARG A 41 -26.24 -7.92 3.34
C ARG A 41 -26.05 -7.58 1.87
N ASP A 42 -25.82 -8.61 1.06
CA ASP A 42 -25.79 -8.49 -0.40
C ASP A 42 -27.17 -8.86 -0.98
N TYR A 43 -28.07 -7.88 -1.02
CA TYR A 43 -29.42 -8.08 -1.54
C TYR A 43 -29.40 -8.39 -3.04
N GLY A 44 -28.51 -7.74 -3.79
CA GLY A 44 -28.35 -7.95 -5.24
C GLY A 44 -27.88 -9.36 -5.58
N GLY A 45 -26.81 -9.85 -4.94
CA GLY A 45 -26.28 -11.19 -5.13
C GLY A 45 -27.23 -12.29 -4.69
N ALA A 46 -28.02 -12.04 -3.64
CA ALA A 46 -29.07 -12.96 -3.17
C ALA A 46 -30.37 -12.92 -3.99
N LYS A 47 -30.48 -12.03 -4.98
CA LYS A 47 -31.72 -11.79 -5.75
C LYS A 47 -32.92 -11.48 -4.84
N SER A 48 -32.65 -10.72 -3.78
CA SER A 48 -33.63 -10.22 -2.81
C SER A 48 -33.82 -8.72 -2.99
N ASP A 49 -35.01 -8.20 -2.70
CA ASP A 49 -35.28 -6.77 -2.75
C ASP A 49 -34.96 -6.14 -1.38
N PRO A 50 -34.06 -5.13 -1.29
CA PRO A 50 -33.86 -4.41 -0.03
C PRO A 50 -35.14 -3.72 0.48
N CYS A 51 -36.14 -3.49 -0.37
CA CYS A 51 -37.42 -2.92 0.05
C CYS A 51 -38.29 -3.86 0.88
N ASP A 52 -38.04 -5.17 0.79
CA ASP A 52 -38.72 -6.19 1.59
C ASP A 52 -38.03 -6.43 2.96
N ALA A 53 -36.86 -5.82 3.18
CA ALA A 53 -36.12 -5.91 4.42
C ALA A 53 -36.76 -5.07 5.53
N GLU A 54 -36.50 -5.42 6.80
CA GLU A 54 -36.86 -4.55 7.92
C GLU A 54 -36.12 -3.21 7.78
N GLN A 55 -36.86 -2.10 7.73
CA GLN A 55 -36.29 -0.76 7.51
C GLN A 55 -35.19 -0.43 8.51
N ARG A 56 -35.32 -0.88 9.77
CA ARG A 56 -34.31 -0.69 10.80
C ARG A 56 -33.00 -1.38 10.43
N TRP A 57 -33.05 -2.63 9.96
CA TRP A 57 -31.84 -3.36 9.57
C TRP A 57 -31.16 -2.71 8.37
N LEU A 58 -31.91 -2.36 7.33
CA LEU A 58 -31.34 -1.69 6.17
C LEU A 58 -30.70 -0.33 6.54
N ASN A 59 -31.31 0.41 7.45
CA ASN A 59 -30.74 1.66 7.98
C ASN A 59 -29.41 1.40 8.70
N ASP A 60 -29.39 0.44 9.63
CA ASP A 60 -28.20 0.09 10.42
C ASP A 60 -27.05 -0.38 9.50
N GLU A 61 -27.35 -1.23 8.51
CA GLU A 61 -26.37 -1.74 7.53
C GLU A 61 -25.77 -0.62 6.66
N LEU A 62 -26.62 0.22 6.06
CA LEU A 62 -26.14 1.32 5.20
C LEU A 62 -25.35 2.35 6.01
N THR A 63 -25.78 2.64 7.24
CA THR A 63 -25.06 3.54 8.15
C THR A 63 -23.72 2.96 8.57
N ALA A 64 -23.65 1.65 8.86
CA ALA A 64 -22.41 0.98 9.22
C ALA A 64 -21.39 1.03 8.07
N VAL A 65 -21.81 0.73 6.84
CA VAL A 65 -20.94 0.82 5.66
C VAL A 65 -20.52 2.26 5.40
N ASN A 66 -21.42 3.25 5.49
CA ASN A 66 -21.06 4.67 5.38
C ASN A 66 -20.01 5.06 6.43
N GLY A 67 -20.17 4.63 7.69
CA GLY A 67 -19.20 4.88 8.74
C GLY A 67 -17.83 4.27 8.46
N LEU A 68 -17.80 3.06 7.91
CA LEU A 68 -16.56 2.40 7.49
C LEU A 68 -15.88 3.17 6.34
N LEU A 69 -16.63 3.54 5.29
CA LEU A 69 -16.08 4.28 4.15
C LEU A 69 -15.57 5.66 4.56
N ALA A 70 -16.30 6.37 5.44
CA ALA A 70 -15.86 7.66 5.96
C ALA A 70 -14.52 7.56 6.71
N ARG A 71 -14.36 6.53 7.55
CA ARG A 71 -13.08 6.30 8.25
C ARG A 71 -11.96 5.91 7.30
N PHE A 72 -12.24 5.13 6.26
CA PHE A 72 -11.25 4.83 5.22
C PHE A 72 -10.80 6.09 4.48
N VAL A 73 -11.73 6.91 4.00
CA VAL A 73 -11.41 8.15 3.27
C VAL A 73 -10.62 9.13 4.15
N ASN A 74 -11.02 9.29 5.41
CA ASN A 74 -10.31 10.15 6.36
C ASN A 74 -8.93 9.58 6.73
N GLY A 75 -8.86 8.27 6.98
CA GLY A 75 -7.62 7.56 7.29
C GLY A 75 -6.65 7.47 6.10
N THR A 76 -7.00 7.99 4.94
CA THR A 76 -6.15 8.06 3.74
C THR A 76 -6.01 9.48 3.19
N GLU A 77 -6.37 10.50 3.97
CA GLU A 77 -6.39 11.88 3.49
C GLU A 77 -4.98 12.44 3.18
N GLN A 78 -3.94 11.96 3.88
CA GLN A 78 -2.58 12.48 3.80
C GLN A 78 -1.62 11.55 3.03
N LEU A 79 -2.15 10.63 2.22
CA LEU A 79 -1.34 9.70 1.43
C LEU A 79 -0.30 10.41 0.53
N SER A 80 -0.61 11.64 0.10
CA SER A 80 0.26 12.50 -0.69
C SER A 80 1.39 13.16 0.10
N ASN A 81 1.40 13.06 1.44
CA ASN A 81 2.44 13.59 2.31
C ASN A 81 3.27 12.46 2.97
N PRO A 82 4.37 12.02 2.34
CA PRO A 82 5.25 10.98 2.88
C PRO A 82 5.88 11.31 4.24
N ARG A 83 5.84 12.57 4.68
CA ARG A 83 6.42 13.02 5.96
C ARG A 83 5.40 13.09 7.08
N ALA A 84 4.13 12.78 6.81
CA ALA A 84 3.12 12.71 7.85
C ALA A 84 3.48 11.60 8.85
N LEU A 85 3.27 11.86 10.14
CA LEU A 85 3.58 10.91 11.22
C LEU A 85 2.87 9.57 11.02
N GLU A 86 1.66 9.61 10.49
CA GLU A 86 0.79 8.44 10.29
C GLU A 86 0.94 7.81 8.89
N HIS A 87 1.85 8.31 8.04
CA HIS A 87 1.91 7.92 6.62
C HIS A 87 2.02 6.40 6.43
N ALA A 88 2.84 5.74 7.25
CA ALA A 88 3.01 4.28 7.21
C ALA A 88 1.68 3.54 7.51
N GLN A 89 0.93 3.98 8.52
CA GLN A 89 -0.38 3.40 8.84
C GLN A 89 -1.39 3.64 7.71
N GLN A 90 -1.37 4.82 7.09
CA GLN A 90 -2.26 5.14 5.96
C GLN A 90 -1.96 4.27 4.73
N VAL A 91 -0.67 4.01 4.44
CA VAL A 91 -0.24 3.11 3.36
C VAL A 91 -0.71 1.67 3.59
N GLU A 92 -0.59 1.15 4.82
CA GLU A 92 -1.07 -0.20 5.13
C GLU A 92 -2.60 -0.28 5.06
N LEU A 93 -3.32 0.75 5.53
CA LEU A 93 -4.78 0.83 5.37
C LEU A 93 -5.21 0.85 3.90
N LEU A 94 -4.48 1.59 3.05
CA LEU A 94 -4.74 1.64 1.61
C LEU A 94 -4.49 0.28 0.94
N LYS A 95 -3.42 -0.43 1.34
CA LYS A 95 -3.09 -1.76 0.85
C LYS A 95 -4.14 -2.80 1.24
N GLU A 96 -4.60 -2.79 2.48
CA GLU A 96 -5.71 -3.65 2.95
C GLU A 96 -6.99 -3.35 2.16
N ALA A 97 -7.31 -2.06 1.96
CA ALA A 97 -8.47 -1.63 1.21
C ALA A 97 -8.39 -2.07 -0.27
N GLN A 98 -7.24 -1.91 -0.92
CA GLN A 98 -7.03 -2.32 -2.32
C GLN A 98 -7.36 -3.80 -2.53
N ALA A 99 -6.98 -4.66 -1.58
CA ALA A 99 -7.18 -6.10 -1.69
C ALA A 99 -8.64 -6.54 -1.47
N SER A 100 -9.44 -5.79 -0.70
CA SER A 100 -10.69 -6.32 -0.15
C SER A 100 -11.91 -5.40 -0.27
N LEU A 101 -11.72 -4.07 -0.30
CA LEU A 101 -12.80 -3.09 -0.33
C LEU A 101 -13.64 -3.07 -1.62
N PRO A 102 -13.09 -3.32 -2.85
CA PRO A 102 -13.87 -3.20 -4.08
C PRO A 102 -15.20 -3.96 -4.08
N LYS A 103 -15.20 -5.21 -3.57
CA LYS A 103 -16.42 -6.02 -3.48
C LYS A 103 -17.48 -5.38 -2.57
N VAL A 104 -17.07 -4.77 -1.47
CA VAL A 104 -17.98 -4.09 -0.53
C VAL A 104 -18.56 -2.83 -1.16
N LEU A 105 -17.76 -2.08 -1.94
CA LEU A 105 -18.25 -0.91 -2.67
C LEU A 105 -19.34 -1.29 -3.67
N ASP A 106 -19.14 -2.38 -4.40
CA ASP A 106 -20.12 -2.85 -5.40
C ASP A 106 -21.44 -3.29 -4.74
N VAL A 107 -21.36 -4.00 -3.60
CA VAL A 107 -22.56 -4.40 -2.84
C VAL A 107 -23.28 -3.16 -2.29
N HIS A 108 -22.54 -2.22 -1.69
CA HIS A 108 -23.12 -1.00 -1.12
C HIS A 108 -23.78 -0.13 -2.19
N GLU A 109 -23.14 0.02 -3.35
CA GLU A 109 -23.72 0.72 -4.49
C GLU A 109 -25.02 0.05 -4.97
N GLY A 110 -25.01 -1.29 -5.05
CA GLY A 110 -26.21 -2.08 -5.37
C GLY A 110 -27.34 -1.85 -4.37
N ASN A 111 -27.03 -1.86 -3.08
CA ASN A 111 -28.01 -1.65 -2.01
C ASN A 111 -28.58 -0.23 -2.03
N LEU A 112 -27.75 0.80 -2.23
CA LEU A 112 -28.19 2.19 -2.38
C LEU A 112 -29.08 2.39 -3.61
N ARG A 113 -28.73 1.75 -4.73
CA ARG A 113 -29.58 1.76 -5.94
C ARG A 113 -30.91 1.05 -5.70
N GLY A 114 -30.90 -0.04 -4.93
CA GLY A 114 -32.11 -0.74 -4.49
C GLY A 114 -32.99 0.13 -3.60
N LEU A 115 -32.41 0.83 -2.62
CA LEU A 115 -33.11 1.77 -1.74
C LEU A 115 -33.88 2.82 -2.52
N ALA A 116 -33.34 3.32 -3.65
CA ALA A 116 -34.01 4.31 -4.48
C ALA A 116 -35.37 3.86 -5.06
N ARG A 117 -35.67 2.56 -5.02
CA ARG A 117 -36.95 1.99 -5.47
C ARG A 117 -37.94 1.77 -4.32
N CYS A 118 -37.50 1.92 -3.07
CA CYS A 118 -38.32 1.63 -1.91
C CYS A 118 -39.30 2.77 -1.61
N GLY A 119 -40.54 2.43 -1.24
CA GLY A 119 -41.58 3.41 -0.88
C GLY A 119 -41.28 4.23 0.39
N PHE A 120 -40.23 3.88 1.13
CA PHE A 120 -39.76 4.59 2.31
C PHE A 120 -38.45 5.37 2.08
N LYS A 121 -37.92 5.41 0.85
CA LYS A 121 -36.63 6.05 0.53
C LYS A 121 -36.55 7.52 0.96
N ASP A 122 -37.68 8.22 0.96
CA ASP A 122 -37.78 9.65 1.32
C ASP A 122 -38.14 9.87 2.80
N LYS A 123 -38.14 8.82 3.63
CA LYS A 123 -38.55 8.87 5.04
C LYS A 123 -37.37 8.75 5.98
N GLY A 124 -37.47 9.38 7.15
CA GLY A 124 -36.47 9.27 8.21
C GLY A 124 -35.08 9.66 7.74
N ALA A 125 -34.08 8.84 8.08
CA ALA A 125 -32.67 9.10 7.75
C ALA A 125 -32.25 8.63 6.34
N PHE A 126 -33.11 7.92 5.60
CA PHE A 126 -32.74 7.31 4.31
C PHE A 126 -32.26 8.29 3.24
N PRO A 127 -32.83 9.51 3.10
CA PRO A 127 -32.32 10.49 2.13
C PRO A 127 -30.86 10.85 2.38
N GLU A 128 -30.50 11.12 3.64
CA GLU A 128 -29.16 11.52 4.02
C GLU A 128 -28.18 10.34 3.96
N ILE A 129 -28.59 9.16 4.42
CA ILE A 129 -27.80 7.93 4.30
C ILE A 129 -27.47 7.63 2.83
N SER A 130 -28.44 7.79 1.93
CA SER A 130 -28.24 7.57 0.50
C SER A 130 -27.31 8.60 -0.11
N ARG A 131 -27.53 9.89 0.16
CA ARG A 131 -26.68 10.98 -0.34
C ARG A 131 -25.23 10.78 0.10
N ARG A 132 -25.02 10.61 1.42
CA ARG A 132 -23.68 10.43 1.98
C ARG A 132 -23.02 9.15 1.50
N GLY A 133 -23.78 8.07 1.35
CA GLY A 133 -23.26 6.81 0.82
C GLY A 133 -22.74 6.94 -0.61
N GLN A 134 -23.44 7.66 -1.48
CA GLN A 134 -22.98 7.92 -2.85
C GLN A 134 -21.70 8.79 -2.89
N GLU A 135 -21.63 9.83 -2.06
CA GLU A 135 -20.42 10.66 -1.90
C GLU A 135 -19.22 9.81 -1.48
N LEU A 136 -19.39 8.99 -0.43
CA LEU A 136 -18.34 8.14 0.12
C LEU A 136 -17.90 7.04 -0.85
N LEU A 137 -18.82 6.47 -1.64
CA LEU A 137 -18.47 5.52 -2.70
C LEU A 137 -17.54 6.17 -3.73
N LYS A 138 -17.85 7.40 -4.15
CA LYS A 138 -17.02 8.14 -5.11
C LYS A 138 -15.64 8.44 -4.53
N GLU A 139 -15.57 8.94 -3.30
CA GLU A 139 -14.32 9.24 -2.61
C GLU A 139 -13.47 7.97 -2.41
N ALA A 140 -14.06 6.87 -1.92
CA ALA A 140 -13.36 5.62 -1.71
C ALA A 140 -12.83 5.03 -3.03
N ARG A 141 -13.63 5.03 -4.11
CA ARG A 141 -13.16 4.59 -5.43
C ARG A 141 -12.03 5.47 -5.96
N ALA A 142 -12.07 6.78 -5.74
CA ALA A 142 -10.98 7.68 -6.12
C ALA A 142 -9.67 7.36 -5.38
N ARG A 143 -9.74 7.12 -4.05
CA ARG A 143 -8.56 6.67 -3.27
C ARG A 143 -7.98 5.36 -3.80
N LEU A 144 -8.85 4.40 -4.13
CA LEU A 144 -8.42 3.12 -4.69
C LEU A 144 -7.83 3.25 -6.11
N ALA A 145 -8.32 4.17 -6.93
CA ALA A 145 -7.77 4.40 -8.26
C ALA A 145 -6.32 4.92 -8.23
N GLU A 146 -5.95 5.64 -7.17
CA GLU A 146 -4.59 6.14 -6.96
C GLU A 146 -3.67 5.14 -6.23
N SER A 147 -4.22 4.02 -5.76
CA SER A 147 -3.54 3.11 -4.82
C SER A 147 -2.23 2.53 -5.37
N ASP A 148 -2.22 2.02 -6.60
CA ASP A 148 -1.02 1.41 -7.19
C ASP A 148 0.18 2.35 -7.21
N ALA A 149 -0.04 3.61 -7.63
CA ALA A 149 1.01 4.61 -7.69
C ALA A 149 1.53 4.97 -6.29
N VAL A 150 0.64 5.13 -5.32
CA VAL A 150 0.99 5.45 -3.93
C VAL A 150 1.76 4.30 -3.27
N LEU A 151 1.29 3.06 -3.44
CA LEU A 151 1.93 1.87 -2.89
C LEU A 151 3.30 1.61 -3.52
N ALA A 152 3.44 1.80 -4.84
CA ALA A 152 4.73 1.71 -5.52
C ALA A 152 5.71 2.77 -5.02
N ALA A 153 5.27 4.02 -4.88
CA ALA A 153 6.10 5.10 -4.35
C ALA A 153 6.51 4.85 -2.89
N ALA A 154 5.62 4.29 -2.06
CA ALA A 154 5.94 3.90 -0.69
C ALA A 154 6.97 2.77 -0.64
N ALA A 155 6.78 1.71 -1.43
CA ALA A 155 7.72 0.60 -1.51
C ALA A 155 9.12 1.05 -1.96
N LEU A 156 9.19 1.95 -2.95
CA LEU A 156 10.45 2.53 -3.41
C LEU A 156 11.18 3.29 -2.29
N ARG A 157 10.46 4.11 -1.51
CA ARG A 157 11.05 4.84 -0.38
C ARG A 157 11.61 3.88 0.67
N THR A 158 10.84 2.87 1.06
CA THR A 158 11.31 1.85 2.01
C THR A 158 12.55 1.12 1.48
N ALA A 159 12.60 0.80 0.19
CA ALA A 159 13.77 0.19 -0.43
C ALA A 159 14.99 1.13 -0.40
N GLN A 160 14.81 2.41 -0.65
CA GLN A 160 15.88 3.42 -0.58
C GLN A 160 16.38 3.66 0.85
N GLU A 161 15.49 3.63 1.85
CA GLU A 161 15.85 3.73 3.26
C GLU A 161 16.68 2.53 3.69
N LYS A 162 16.19 1.31 3.41
CA LYS A 162 16.93 0.08 3.67
C LYS A 162 18.29 0.05 2.96
N TRP A 163 18.33 0.49 1.70
CA TRP A 163 19.58 0.60 0.94
C TRP A 163 20.59 1.52 1.64
N LYS A 164 20.16 2.67 2.19
CA LYS A 164 21.01 3.58 2.97
C LYS A 164 21.48 2.97 4.29
N GLU A 165 20.60 2.29 5.00
CA GLU A 165 20.91 1.64 6.29
C GLU A 165 21.98 0.55 6.11
N GLU A 166 21.92 -0.17 5.00
CA GLU A 166 22.89 -1.22 4.64
C GLU A 166 24.19 -0.66 4.02
N THR A 167 24.24 0.63 3.64
CA THR A 167 25.42 1.24 2.99
C THR A 167 26.71 1.10 3.81
N PRO A 168 26.75 1.40 5.13
CA PRO A 168 27.98 1.28 5.90
C PRO A 168 28.54 -0.14 5.92
N GLN A 169 27.65 -1.14 5.92
CA GLN A 169 28.07 -2.54 5.90
C GLN A 169 28.66 -2.93 4.53
N ARG A 170 28.06 -2.46 3.43
CA ARG A 170 28.60 -2.68 2.08
C ARG A 170 29.95 -2.00 1.88
N GLU A 171 30.09 -0.75 2.33
CA GLU A 171 31.37 -0.03 2.30
C GLU A 171 32.45 -0.74 3.12
N SER A 172 32.14 -1.16 4.35
CA SER A 172 33.06 -1.90 5.21
C SER A 172 33.50 -3.24 4.60
N THR A 173 32.55 -3.98 4.02
CA THR A 173 32.82 -5.26 3.34
C THR A 173 33.71 -5.05 2.11
N ALA A 174 33.42 -4.05 1.29
CA ALA A 174 34.23 -3.70 0.12
C ALA A 174 35.65 -3.30 0.53
N ARG A 175 35.79 -2.48 1.59
CA ARG A 175 37.09 -2.08 2.13
C ARG A 175 37.91 -3.29 2.58
N GLY A 176 37.30 -4.21 3.33
CA GLY A 176 37.98 -5.42 3.80
C GLY A 176 38.37 -6.41 2.69
N THR A 177 37.71 -6.34 1.54
CA THR A 177 37.97 -7.22 0.38
C THR A 177 39.07 -6.66 -0.52
N TRP A 178 39.01 -5.37 -0.83
CA TRP A 178 39.86 -4.75 -1.86
C TRP A 178 41.08 -4.01 -1.30
N CYS A 179 41.02 -3.54 -0.06
CA CYS A 179 42.12 -2.79 0.54
C CYS A 179 43.03 -3.68 1.38
N THR A 180 44.33 -3.39 1.33
CA THR A 180 45.28 -4.00 2.27
C THR A 180 45.12 -3.40 3.68
N ALA A 181 45.62 -4.09 4.71
CA ALA A 181 45.52 -3.61 6.09
C ALA A 181 46.22 -2.26 6.33
N ASN A 182 47.25 -1.94 5.53
CA ASN A 182 47.99 -0.67 5.58
C ASN A 182 48.16 -0.08 4.17
N PRO A 183 47.12 0.57 3.63
CA PRO A 183 47.15 1.20 2.31
C PRO A 183 48.22 2.29 2.22
N LYS A 184 48.86 2.43 1.05
CA LYS A 184 49.89 3.47 0.88
C LYS A 184 49.22 4.81 0.55
N VAL A 185 49.59 5.88 1.25
CA VAL A 185 49.12 7.23 0.89
C VAL A 185 49.55 7.58 -0.54
N GLY A 186 48.61 8.00 -1.38
CA GLY A 186 48.83 8.25 -2.81
C GLY A 186 48.41 7.08 -3.72
N GLU A 187 47.92 5.99 -3.14
CA GLU A 187 47.38 4.83 -3.84
C GLU A 187 45.93 5.14 -4.27
N ALA A 188 45.78 5.65 -5.49
CA ALA A 188 44.49 6.00 -6.11
C ALA A 188 43.67 4.75 -6.52
N THR A 189 43.58 3.75 -5.64
CA THR A 189 42.78 2.53 -5.83
C THR A 189 41.40 2.76 -5.22
N VAL A 190 40.36 2.79 -6.07
CA VAL A 190 38.96 2.84 -5.64
C VAL A 190 38.56 1.46 -5.12
N PHE A 191 37.94 1.39 -3.94
CA PHE A 191 37.39 0.14 -3.41
C PHE A 191 35.86 0.11 -3.37
N TYR A 192 35.24 1.28 -3.43
CA TYR A 192 33.79 1.42 -3.33
C TYR A 192 33.36 2.73 -3.99
N ALA A 193 32.32 2.67 -4.81
CA ALA A 193 31.69 3.84 -5.39
C ALA A 193 30.18 3.77 -5.19
N ARG A 194 29.55 4.90 -4.87
CA ARG A 194 28.10 4.96 -4.61
C ARG A 194 27.46 6.17 -5.25
N GLN A 195 26.25 6.01 -5.75
CA GLN A 195 25.41 7.11 -6.17
C GLN A 195 24.46 7.50 -5.02
N GLY A 196 24.38 8.78 -4.67
CA GLY A 196 23.40 9.30 -3.73
C GLY A 196 22.01 9.45 -4.35
N LEU A 197 20.97 9.57 -3.52
CA LEU A 197 19.59 9.80 -3.99
C LEU A 197 19.43 11.08 -4.83
N ALA A 198 20.31 12.07 -4.64
CA ALA A 198 20.33 13.31 -5.41
C ALA A 198 21.02 13.16 -6.79
N GLY A 199 21.51 11.95 -7.13
CA GLY A 199 22.16 11.65 -8.41
C GLY A 199 23.68 11.85 -8.44
N GLY A 200 24.26 12.46 -7.41
CA GLY A 200 25.72 12.60 -7.29
C GLY A 200 26.42 11.28 -6.95
N THR A 201 27.68 11.13 -7.33
CA THR A 201 28.48 9.91 -7.11
C THR A 201 29.66 10.21 -6.19
N THR A 202 29.96 9.31 -5.28
CA THR A 202 31.13 9.36 -4.41
C THR A 202 31.97 8.10 -4.63
N TRP A 203 33.26 8.28 -4.90
CA TRP A 203 34.26 7.21 -4.98
C TRP A 203 35.13 7.25 -3.74
N HIS A 204 35.30 6.09 -3.10
CA HIS A 204 36.08 5.90 -1.88
C HIS A 204 37.37 5.15 -2.24
N PHE A 205 38.50 5.67 -1.77
CA PHE A 205 39.84 5.14 -2.06
C PHE A 205 40.45 4.46 -0.84
N CYS A 206 41.29 3.45 -1.07
CA CYS A 206 41.85 2.65 0.03
C CYS A 206 42.69 3.48 1.00
N ASP A 207 43.33 4.55 0.54
CA ASP A 207 44.12 5.48 1.36
C ASP A 207 43.28 6.51 2.14
N GLY A 208 41.95 6.40 2.08
CA GLY A 208 41.01 7.28 2.78
C GLY A 208 40.59 8.51 1.99
N ALA A 209 41.14 8.74 0.80
CA ALA A 209 40.72 9.84 -0.06
C ALA A 209 39.34 9.58 -0.65
N ARG A 210 38.69 10.64 -1.12
CA ARG A 210 37.39 10.54 -1.82
C ARG A 210 37.37 11.43 -3.05
N VAL A 211 36.57 11.04 -4.02
CA VAL A 211 36.14 11.92 -5.12
C VAL A 211 34.64 12.05 -5.03
N GLU A 212 34.13 13.27 -5.10
CA GLU A 212 32.71 13.58 -5.02
C GLU A 212 32.28 14.32 -6.28
N GLN A 213 31.23 13.83 -6.92
CA GLN A 213 30.60 14.47 -8.07
C GLN A 213 29.14 14.75 -7.74
N ALA A 214 28.75 16.02 -7.62
CA ALA A 214 27.33 16.37 -7.55
C ALA A 214 26.65 16.13 -8.91
N ALA A 215 25.33 15.96 -8.91
CA ALA A 215 24.58 15.73 -10.15
C ALA A 215 24.79 16.88 -11.15
N GLY A 216 25.35 16.56 -12.32
CA GLY A 216 25.65 17.53 -13.37
C GLY A 216 26.87 18.43 -13.11
N ALA A 217 27.64 18.18 -12.05
CA ALA A 217 28.87 18.91 -11.73
C ALA A 217 30.13 18.12 -12.12
N GLU A 218 31.27 18.83 -12.15
CA GLU A 218 32.57 18.18 -12.27
C GLU A 218 32.96 17.46 -10.97
N PRO A 219 33.70 16.33 -11.06
CA PRO A 219 34.18 15.62 -9.89
C PRO A 219 35.24 16.43 -9.14
N ILE A 220 35.12 16.47 -7.82
CA ILE A 220 36.01 17.20 -6.91
C ILE A 220 36.75 16.16 -6.04
N PHE A 221 38.06 16.33 -5.95
CA PHE A 221 38.89 15.52 -5.05
C PHE A 221 38.81 16.06 -3.61
N VAL A 222 38.60 15.14 -2.67
CA VAL A 222 38.57 15.41 -1.23
C VAL A 222 39.75 14.68 -0.58
N GLU A 223 40.65 15.47 0.01
CA GLU A 223 41.84 14.94 0.70
C GLU A 223 41.45 14.09 1.94
N PRO A 224 42.21 13.02 2.23
CA PRO A 224 42.08 12.32 3.51
C PRO A 224 42.38 13.23 4.69
N GLU A 225 41.71 12.99 5.82
CA GLU A 225 42.00 13.68 7.07
C GLU A 225 43.39 13.28 7.62
N ASP A 226 43.97 14.15 8.45
CA ASP A 226 45.21 13.88 9.21
C ASP A 226 46.52 13.59 8.45
N LEU A 227 46.60 13.95 7.15
CA LEU A 227 47.86 13.80 6.41
C LEU A 227 48.95 14.78 6.85
N ASN A 228 50.15 14.25 7.11
CA ASN A 228 51.33 15.06 7.35
C ASN A 228 51.89 15.69 6.05
N ARG A 229 52.78 16.67 6.17
CA ARG A 229 53.34 17.40 5.01
C ARG A 229 54.04 16.50 3.98
N ARG A 230 54.64 15.38 4.41
CA ARG A 230 55.33 14.46 3.50
C ARG A 230 54.33 13.59 2.75
N GLU A 231 53.25 13.19 3.40
CA GLU A 231 52.15 12.43 2.83
C GLU A 231 51.34 13.24 1.81
N ARG A 232 51.02 14.50 2.11
CA ARG A 232 50.32 15.39 1.17
C ARG A 232 51.04 15.54 -0.17
N ARG A 233 52.38 15.48 -0.18
CA ARG A 233 53.17 15.53 -1.44
C ARG A 233 53.02 14.29 -2.31
N LYS A 234 52.58 13.17 -1.74
CA LYS A 234 52.34 11.91 -2.47
C LYS A 234 50.95 11.88 -3.09
N VAL A 235 50.01 12.65 -2.56
CA VAL A 235 48.65 12.78 -3.07
C VAL A 235 48.69 13.63 -4.35
N GLN A 236 48.29 13.04 -5.47
CA GLN A 236 48.19 13.73 -6.75
C GLN A 236 46.72 13.71 -7.20
N PRO A 237 45.95 14.80 -6.97
CA PRO A 237 44.52 14.85 -7.27
C PRO A 237 44.13 14.36 -8.67
N PRO A 238 44.87 14.67 -9.75
CA PRO A 238 44.53 14.17 -11.09
C PRO A 238 44.46 12.64 -11.19
N ARG A 239 45.28 11.90 -10.44
CA ARG A 239 45.26 10.43 -10.44
C ARG A 239 43.98 9.87 -9.83
N TYR A 240 43.45 10.52 -8.80
CA TYR A 240 42.18 10.11 -8.18
C TYR A 240 40.99 10.44 -9.08
N LEU A 241 41.02 11.60 -9.75
CA LEU A 241 39.99 11.98 -10.72
C LEU A 241 39.98 11.02 -11.91
N GLU A 242 41.15 10.63 -12.43
CA GLU A 242 41.29 9.64 -13.49
C GLU A 242 40.81 8.25 -13.04
N ALA A 243 41.19 7.80 -11.84
CA ALA A 243 40.74 6.53 -11.29
C ALA A 243 39.22 6.49 -11.07
N ALA A 244 38.61 7.60 -10.61
CA ALA A 244 37.16 7.72 -10.49
C ALA A 244 36.47 7.67 -11.86
N ALA A 245 37.04 8.33 -12.87
CA ALA A 245 36.50 8.33 -14.24
C ALA A 245 36.57 6.95 -14.92
N ASN A 246 37.60 6.16 -14.61
CA ASN A 246 37.82 4.82 -15.15
C ASN A 246 37.12 3.71 -14.33
N PHE A 247 36.46 4.04 -13.22
CA PHE A 247 35.77 3.05 -12.40
C PHE A 247 34.56 2.47 -13.14
N PRO A 248 34.37 1.13 -13.18
CA PRO A 248 33.27 0.51 -13.90
C PRO A 248 31.92 1.04 -13.43
N ALA A 249 31.11 1.52 -14.37
CA ALA A 249 29.81 2.05 -14.03
C ALA A 249 28.93 0.96 -13.40
N GLU A 250 29.06 -0.29 -13.81
CA GLU A 250 28.28 -1.43 -13.33
C GLU A 250 28.53 -1.73 -11.84
N GLU A 251 29.70 -1.38 -11.32
CA GLU A 251 30.11 -1.63 -9.92
C GLU A 251 29.71 -0.51 -8.95
N ILE A 252 29.20 0.62 -9.46
CA ILE A 252 28.69 1.70 -8.61
C ILE A 252 27.45 1.22 -7.89
N ASP A 253 27.48 1.26 -6.54
CA ASP A 253 26.34 0.99 -5.68
C ASP A 253 25.27 2.08 -5.89
N ARG A 254 24.15 1.69 -6.50
CA ARG A 254 23.08 2.61 -6.87
C ARG A 254 21.87 2.43 -5.99
N PRO A 255 21.16 3.52 -5.66
CA PRO A 255 19.90 3.41 -4.97
C PRO A 255 18.87 2.72 -5.87
N PRO A 256 17.89 2.01 -5.28
CA PRO A 256 16.72 1.54 -6.01
C PRO A 256 16.02 2.72 -6.71
N ASP A 257 15.73 2.58 -7.99
CA ASP A 257 15.11 3.60 -8.85
C ASP A 257 13.67 3.23 -9.30
N GLY A 258 13.15 2.11 -8.80
CA GLY A 258 11.81 1.60 -9.13
C GLY A 258 11.77 0.77 -10.41
N SER A 259 12.87 0.69 -11.16
CA SER A 259 13.06 -0.32 -12.18
C SER A 259 13.56 -1.62 -11.52
N ALA A 260 13.07 -2.79 -11.96
CA ALA A 260 13.41 -4.08 -11.37
C ALA A 260 14.93 -4.27 -11.23
N PRO A 261 15.42 -4.95 -10.17
CA PRO A 261 16.82 -4.89 -9.78
C PRO A 261 17.73 -5.42 -10.90
N LYS A 262 18.62 -4.57 -11.39
CA LYS A 262 19.87 -5.05 -11.97
C LYS A 262 20.74 -5.49 -10.81
N SER A 263 20.68 -6.78 -10.50
CA SER A 263 21.61 -7.44 -9.60
C SER A 263 23.04 -7.15 -10.06
N ALA A 264 23.72 -6.21 -9.40
CA ALA A 264 25.16 -6.21 -9.37
C ALA A 264 25.57 -7.19 -8.26
N SER A 265 25.66 -8.47 -8.63
CA SER A 265 26.47 -9.41 -7.85
C SER A 265 27.93 -8.92 -7.90
N PRO A 266 28.66 -8.95 -6.78
CA PRO A 266 30.10 -8.72 -6.84
C PRO A 266 30.72 -9.90 -7.61
N ALA A 267 31.40 -9.59 -8.71
CA ALA A 267 32.26 -10.57 -9.37
C ALA A 267 33.49 -10.86 -8.47
N PRO A 268 33.98 -12.11 -8.46
CA PRO A 268 35.08 -12.56 -7.60
C PRO A 268 36.44 -11.94 -7.97
#